data_AF-A0A9E2V9H5-F1
#
_entry.id   AF-A0A9E2V9H5-F1
#
_cell.length_a   1.000
_cell.length_b   1.000
_cell.length_c   1.000
_cell.angle_alpha   90.00
_cell.angle_beta   90.00
_cell.angle_gamma   90.00
#
_symmetry.space_group_name_H-M   'P 1'
#
loop_
_entity.id
_entity.type
_entity.pdbx_description
1 polymer ?
#
loop_
_entity_poly.entity_id
_entity_poly.type
_entity_poly.pdbx_seq_one_letter_code
_entity_poly.pdbx_strand_id
1 'polypeptide(L)'
;IFTLGHAMLELKMPKKLVHLFFFTYRYIHVMNKEYIRLINAIKIRGFRPGTNLHTYRTFAYIVGMLLIKSFDRMQRVRNAMLCRGFKGNFYTIRNFSLKKIDAISIVFMFAVLIILGILEWTAII
;
A
#
# COMPACT_ATOMS: atom_id res chain seq x y z
N ILE A 1 -7.11 2.57 -5.20
CA ILE A 1 -7.02 1.68 -4.03
C ILE A 1 -8.33 0.96 -3.71
N PHE A 2 -9.49 1.64 -3.74
CA PHE A 2 -10.79 0.99 -3.45
C PHE A 2 -11.13 -0.14 -4.42
N THR A 3 -10.80 0.01 -5.71
CA THR A 3 -10.95 -1.04 -6.74
C THR A 3 -10.08 -2.26 -6.46
N LEU A 4 -8.82 -2.05 -6.06
CA LEU A 4 -7.91 -3.14 -5.66
C LEU A 4 -8.41 -3.86 -4.39
N GLY A 5 -8.92 -3.12 -3.41
CA GLY A 5 -9.50 -3.71 -2.21
C GLY A 5 -10.70 -4.61 -2.52
N HIS A 6 -11.55 -4.21 -3.47
CA HIS A 6 -12.64 -5.06 -3.97
C HIS A 6 -12.13 -6.31 -4.69
N ALA A 7 -11.17 -6.16 -5.61
CA ALA A 7 -10.59 -7.31 -6.32
C ALA A 7 -9.99 -8.33 -5.34
N MET A 8 -9.33 -7.89 -4.26
CA MET A 8 -8.81 -8.77 -3.21
C MET A 8 -9.92 -9.49 -2.43
N LEU A 9 -11.08 -8.85 -2.24
CA LEU A 9 -12.24 -9.48 -1.61
C LEU A 9 -12.87 -10.53 -2.53
N GLU A 10 -12.96 -10.25 -3.84
CA GLU A 10 -13.42 -11.22 -4.86
C GLU A 10 -12.48 -12.42 -4.97
N LEU A 11 -11.17 -12.20 -4.79
CA LEU A 11 -10.15 -13.25 -4.71
C LEU A 11 -10.19 -14.07 -3.40
N LYS A 12 -11.24 -13.92 -2.58
CA LYS A 12 -11.45 -14.57 -1.29
C LYS A 12 -10.30 -14.34 -0.27
N MET A 13 -9.59 -13.22 -0.36
CA MET A 13 -8.59 -12.90 0.67
C MET A 13 -9.25 -12.60 2.02
N PRO A 14 -8.61 -12.95 3.15
CA PRO A 14 -9.07 -12.59 4.48
C PRO A 14 -9.30 -11.08 4.61
N LYS A 15 -10.48 -10.68 5.09
CA LYS A 15 -10.86 -9.27 5.28
C LYS A 15 -9.81 -8.45 6.03
N LYS A 16 -9.15 -9.06 7.03
CA LYS A 16 -8.07 -8.43 7.80
C LYS A 16 -6.91 -7.94 6.90
N LEU A 17 -6.51 -8.73 5.90
CA LEU A 17 -5.43 -8.36 4.98
C LEU A 17 -5.84 -7.20 4.07
N VAL A 18 -7.07 -7.23 3.56
CA VAL A 18 -7.62 -6.14 2.74
C VAL A 18 -7.65 -4.83 3.54
N HIS A 19 -8.09 -4.91 4.80
CA HIS A 19 -8.13 -3.76 5.70
C HIS A 19 -6.72 -3.22 5.97
N LEU A 20 -5.77 -4.09 6.30
CA LEU A 20 -4.38 -3.72 6.54
C LEU A 20 -3.78 -3.03 5.31
N PHE A 21 -3.96 -3.60 4.12
CA PHE A 21 -3.49 -3.01 2.87
C PHE A 21 -4.08 -1.61 2.63
N PHE A 22 -5.38 -1.45 2.84
CA PHE A 22 -6.05 -0.15 2.70
C PHE A 22 -5.48 0.90 3.67
N PHE A 23 -5.27 0.53 4.94
CA PHE A 23 -4.64 1.40 5.93
C PHE A 23 -3.19 1.74 5.55
N THR A 24 -2.38 0.75 5.18
CA THR A 24 -1.00 0.98 4.75
C THR A 24 -0.95 1.98 3.60
N TYR A 25 -1.74 1.79 2.54
CA TYR A 25 -1.78 2.71 1.41
C TYR A 25 -2.27 4.11 1.79
N ARG A 26 -3.31 4.22 2.61
CA ARG A 26 -3.84 5.52 3.04
C ARG A 26 -2.85 6.29 3.91
N TYR A 27 -2.12 5.59 4.79
CA TYR A 27 -1.26 6.22 5.79
C TYR A 27 0.21 6.33 5.40
N ILE A 28 0.69 5.63 4.36
CA ILE A 28 2.07 5.74 3.89
C ILE A 28 2.45 7.19 3.55
N HIS A 29 1.56 7.93 2.90
CA HIS A 29 1.79 9.33 2.55
C HIS A 29 1.85 10.23 3.80
N VAL A 30 1.04 9.93 4.83
CA VAL A 30 1.06 10.65 6.10
C VAL A 30 2.38 10.38 6.86
N MET A 31 2.83 9.13 6.88
CA MET A 31 4.10 8.75 7.50
C MET A 31 5.28 9.39 6.76
N ASN A 32 5.24 9.45 5.44
CA ASN A 32 6.27 10.13 4.65
C ASN A 32 6.35 11.64 4.99
N LYS A 33 5.21 12.31 5.18
CA LYS A 33 5.18 13.72 5.62
C LYS A 33 5.82 13.91 6.99
N GLU A 34 5.52 13.03 7.95
CA GLU A 34 6.15 13.07 9.28
C GLU A 34 7.65 12.78 9.20
N TYR A 35 8.06 11.83 8.37
CA TYR A 35 9.47 11.53 8.14
C TYR A 35 10.23 12.74 7.58
N ILE A 36 9.72 13.37 6.52
CA ILE A 36 10.31 14.59 5.93
C ILE A 36 10.39 15.71 6.97
N ARG A 37 9.35 15.88 7.80
CA ARG A 37 9.36 16.88 8.88
C ARG A 37 10.48 16.63 9.88
N LEU A 38 10.69 15.39 10.31
CA LEU A 38 11.76 15.04 11.25
C LEU A 38 13.14 15.25 10.63
N ILE A 39 13.33 14.82 9.39
CA ILE A 39 14.58 15.02 8.65
C ILE A 39 14.89 16.51 8.50
N ASN A 40 13.91 17.33 8.13
CA ASN A 40 14.10 18.77 7.99
C ASN A 40 14.45 19.43 9.34
N ALA A 41 13.80 19.02 10.44
CA ALA A 41 14.14 19.53 11.76
C ALA A 41 15.59 19.22 12.16
N ILE A 42 16.08 18.03 11.81
CA ILE A 42 17.46 17.61 12.10
C ILE A 42 18.46 18.34 11.21
N LYS A 43 18.12 18.57 9.93
CA LYS A 43 18.92 19.40 9.02
C LYS A 43 19.07 20.84 9.53
N ILE A 44 17.98 21.45 10.00
CA ILE A 44 18.01 22.82 10.56
C ILE A 44 18.89 22.90 11.82
N ARG A 45 18.95 21.83 12.62
CA ARG A 45 19.86 21.71 13.78
C ARG A 45 21.33 21.50 13.40
N GLY A 46 21.69 21.56 12.11
CA GLY A 46 23.08 21.44 11.64
C GLY A 46 23.62 20.01 11.60
N PHE A 47 22.77 18.99 11.71
CA PHE A 47 23.22 17.61 11.66
C PHE A 47 23.74 17.24 10.26
N ARG A 48 24.98 16.73 10.21
CA ARG A 48 25.61 16.22 9.00
C ARG A 48 25.73 14.69 9.08
N PRO A 49 25.08 13.94 8.18
CA PRO A 49 25.16 12.49 8.21
C PRO A 49 26.57 12.01 7.83
N GLY A 50 27.15 11.14 8.67
CA GLY A 50 28.42 10.45 8.41
C GLY A 50 28.40 9.02 8.95
N THR A 51 29.46 8.24 8.77
CA THR A 51 29.55 6.82 9.19
C THR A 51 29.95 6.65 10.67
N ASN A 52 29.36 7.46 11.56
CA ASN A 52 29.68 7.48 12.99
C ASN A 52 28.54 6.87 13.81
N LEU A 53 28.85 6.34 15.00
CA LEU A 53 27.84 5.81 15.93
C LEU A 53 26.76 6.85 16.28
N HIS A 54 27.13 8.12 16.40
CA HIS A 54 26.19 9.24 16.61
C HIS A 54 25.15 9.34 15.49
N THR A 55 25.55 9.09 14.24
CA THR A 55 24.64 9.13 13.09
C THR A 55 23.64 8.00 13.17
N TYR A 56 24.09 6.77 13.43
CA TYR A 56 23.20 5.62 13.58
C TYR A 56 22.22 5.80 14.75
N ARG A 57 22.69 6.35 15.88
CA ARG A 57 21.84 6.70 17.02
C ARG A 57 20.78 7.74 16.65
N THR A 58 21.16 8.74 15.86
CA THR A 58 20.21 9.77 15.37
C THR A 58 19.14 9.16 14.47
N PHE A 59 19.51 8.28 13.53
CA PHE A 59 18.54 7.56 12.71
C PHE A 59 17.62 6.65 13.53
N ALA A 60 18.17 5.95 14.54
CA ALA A 60 17.37 5.16 15.47
C ALA A 60 16.32 6.02 16.20
N TYR A 61 16.67 7.25 16.61
CA TYR A 61 15.71 8.18 17.20
C TYR A 61 14.61 8.62 16.23
N ILE A 62 14.94 8.86 14.96
CA ILE A 62 13.93 9.18 13.93
C ILE A 62 12.94 8.03 13.77
N VAL A 63 13.44 6.81 13.62
CA VAL A 63 12.62 5.60 13.46
C VAL A 63 11.77 5.37 14.71
N GLY A 64 12.35 5.47 15.90
CA GLY A 64 11.63 5.34 17.16
C GLY A 64 10.51 6.37 17.29
N MET A 65 10.79 7.63 16.96
CA MET A 65 9.77 8.70 17.00
C MET A 65 8.66 8.48 15.98
N LEU A 66 8.98 8.00 14.77
CA LEU A 66 7.97 7.65 13.78
C LEU A 66 7.07 6.51 14.25
N LEU A 67 7.65 5.46 14.85
CA LEU A 67 6.90 4.32 15.39
C LEU A 67 5.91 4.79 16.48
N ILE A 68 6.37 5.58 17.45
CA ILE A 68 5.51 6.12 18.52
C ILE A 68 4.38 6.97 17.93
N LYS A 69 4.69 7.91 17.03
CA LYS A 69 3.68 8.75 16.38
C LYS A 69 2.67 7.95 15.56
N SER A 70 3.13 6.89 14.89
CA SER A 70 2.27 6.00 14.11
C SER A 70 1.32 5.21 15.01
N PHE A 71 1.80 4.75 16.17
CA PHE A 71 1.00 4.04 17.16
C PHE A 71 -0.09 4.94 17.76
N ASP A 72 0.27 6.16 18.18
CA ASP A 72 -0.68 7.14 18.68
C ASP A 72 -1.75 7.49 17.64
N ARG A 73 -1.34 7.60 16.37
CA ARG A 73 -2.26 7.84 15.27
C ARG A 73 -3.18 6.65 15.04
N MET A 74 -2.67 5.42 15.09
CA MET A 74 -3.48 4.21 14.99
C MET A 74 -4.54 4.17 16.09
N GLN A 75 -4.19 4.51 17.33
CA GLN A 75 -5.13 4.58 18.44
C GLN A 75 -6.25 5.60 18.20
N ARG A 76 -5.89 6.83 17.79
CA ARG A 76 -6.88 7.87 17.46
C ARG A 76 -7.81 7.46 16.32
N VAL A 77 -7.26 6.84 15.28
CA VAL A 77 -8.04 6.38 14.12
C VAL A 77 -8.97 5.24 14.51
N ARG A 78 -8.49 4.27 15.29
CA ARG A 78 -9.30 3.18 15.83
C ARG A 78 -10.47 3.71 16.65
N ASN A 79 -10.20 4.62 17.59
CA ASN A 79 -11.24 5.21 18.43
C ASN A 79 -12.27 5.97 17.59
N ALA A 80 -11.83 6.78 16.62
CA ALA A 80 -12.73 7.48 15.71
C ALA A 80 -13.59 6.53 14.86
N MET A 81 -13.06 5.37 14.46
CA MET A 81 -13.84 4.35 13.75
C MET A 81 -14.89 3.71 14.66
N LEU A 82 -14.54 3.39 15.90
CA LEU A 82 -15.48 2.85 16.88
C LEU A 82 -16.61 3.85 17.16
N CYS A 83 -16.31 5.14 17.33
CA CYS A 83 -17.33 6.18 17.51
C CYS A 83 -18.27 6.32 16.29
N ARG A 84 -17.80 5.97 15.08
CA ARG A 84 -18.62 5.96 13.85
C ARG A 84 -19.39 4.64 13.65
N GLY A 85 -19.38 3.73 14.62
CA GLY A 85 -20.09 2.45 14.55
C GLY A 85 -19.40 1.39 13.70
N PHE A 86 -18.06 1.42 13.59
CA PHE A 86 -17.33 0.43 12.81
C PHE A 86 -17.47 -0.99 13.39
N LYS A 87 -18.21 -1.86 12.70
CA LYS A 87 -18.47 -3.27 13.07
C LYS A 87 -17.46 -4.27 12.47
N GLY A 88 -16.27 -3.83 12.08
CA GLY A 88 -15.23 -4.72 11.55
C GLY A 88 -15.34 -5.07 10.06
N ASN A 89 -16.28 -4.47 9.32
CA ASN A 89 -16.38 -4.59 7.87
C ASN A 89 -16.29 -3.21 7.22
N PHE A 90 -15.44 -3.05 6.20
CA PHE A 90 -15.51 -1.91 5.28
C PHE A 90 -16.53 -2.24 4.19
N TYR A 91 -17.65 -1.51 4.20
CA TYR A 91 -18.63 -1.55 3.11
C TYR A 91 -18.06 -0.78 1.95
N THR A 92 -17.83 -1.46 0.84
CA THR A 92 -17.38 -0.79 -0.37
C THR A 92 -18.54 -0.76 -1.37
N ILE A 93 -18.87 0.45 -1.84
CA ILE A 93 -20.14 0.79 -2.52
C ILE A 93 -20.08 0.48 -4.04
N ARG A 94 -18.97 -0.09 -4.54
CA ARG A 94 -18.72 -0.19 -5.98
C ARG A 94 -18.88 -1.63 -6.46
N ASN A 95 -19.94 -1.89 -7.20
CA ASN A 95 -20.09 -3.15 -7.93
C ASN A 95 -19.13 -3.17 -9.12
N PHE A 96 -18.36 -4.25 -9.26
CA PHE A 96 -17.53 -4.47 -10.43
C PHE A 96 -18.46 -4.88 -11.58
N SER A 97 -18.41 -4.14 -12.69
CA SER A 97 -19.14 -4.47 -13.92
C SER A 97 -18.12 -4.73 -15.01
N LEU A 98 -18.17 -5.91 -15.64
CA LEU A 98 -17.33 -6.24 -16.78
C LEU A 98 -17.55 -5.20 -17.88
N LYS A 99 -16.48 -4.49 -18.26
CA LYS A 99 -16.52 -3.55 -19.38
C LYS A 99 -16.11 -4.26 -20.66
N LYS A 100 -16.63 -3.79 -21.79
CA LYS A 100 -16.27 -4.28 -23.13
C LYS A 100 -14.75 -4.20 -23.40
N ILE A 101 -14.07 -3.24 -22.79
CA ILE A 101 -12.61 -3.08 -22.85
C ILE A 101 -11.89 -4.26 -22.18
N ASP A 102 -12.39 -4.75 -21.04
CA ASP A 102 -11.79 -5.89 -20.35
C ASP A 102 -11.84 -7.15 -21.23
N ALA A 103 -12.93 -7.35 -21.97
CA ALA A 103 -13.09 -8.46 -22.92
C ALA A 103 -12.11 -8.35 -24.10
N ILE A 104 -11.96 -7.16 -24.70
CA ILE A 104 -11.01 -6.94 -25.80
C ILE A 104 -9.57 -7.21 -25.34
N SER A 105 -9.21 -6.75 -24.14
CA SER A 105 -7.89 -7.00 -23.56
C SER A 105 -7.62 -8.49 -23.30
N ILE A 106 -8.62 -9.24 -22.85
CA ILE A 106 -8.50 -10.71 -22.67
C ILE A 106 -8.26 -11.39 -24.01
N VAL A 107 -9.06 -11.07 -25.04
CA VAL A 107 -8.90 -11.65 -26.38
C VAL A 107 -7.52 -11.35 -26.95
N PHE A 108 -7.04 -10.11 -26.80
CA PHE A 108 -5.71 -9.72 -27.24
C PHE A 108 -4.61 -10.52 -26.52
N MET A 109 -4.72 -10.71 -25.21
CA MET A 109 -3.75 -11.47 -24.42
C MET A 109 -3.68 -12.95 -24.86
N PHE A 110 -4.84 -13.58 -25.09
CA PHE A 110 -4.90 -14.94 -25.60
C PHE A 110 -4.32 -15.07 -27.01
N ALA A 111 -4.60 -14.09 -27.89
CA ALA A 111 -4.04 -14.08 -29.24
C ALA A 111 -2.49 -14.01 -29.22
N VAL A 112 -1.92 -13.15 -28.37
CA VAL A 112 -0.45 -13.05 -28.21
C VAL A 112 0.15 -14.36 -27.70
N LEU A 113 -0.48 -15.01 -26.72
CA LEU A 113 -0.01 -16.29 -26.19
C LEU A 113 -0.05 -17.41 -27.25
N ILE A 114 -1.10 -17.47 -28.06
CA ILE A 114 -1.22 -18.44 -29.15
C ILE A 114 -0.14 -18.20 -30.21
N ILE A 115 0.10 -16.95 -30.59
CA ILE A 115 1.14 -16.59 -31.57
C ILE A 115 2.53 -17.00 -31.06
N LEU A 116 2.85 -16.70 -29.79
CA LEU A 116 4.12 -17.11 -29.18
C LEU A 116 4.26 -18.64 -29.11
N GLY A 117 3.19 -19.35 -28.72
CA GLY A 117 3.20 -20.81 -28.66
C GLY A 117 3.40 -21.46 -30.03
N ILE A 118 2.79 -20.91 -31.08
CA ILE A 118 3.00 -21.36 -32.46
C ILE A 118 4.45 -21.12 -32.89
N LEU A 119 5.01 -19.95 -32.61
CA LEU A 119 6.38 -19.61 -32.96
C LEU A 119 7.39 -20.55 -32.29
N GLU A 120 7.25 -20.84 -30.99
CA GLU A 120 8.12 -21.82 -30.31
C GLU A 120 7.93 -23.23 -30.86
N TRP A 121 6.69 -23.66 -31.12
CA TRP A 121 6.42 -24.98 -31.70
C TRP A 121 7.05 -25.14 -33.10
N THR A 122 7.03 -24.09 -33.93
CA THR A 122 7.67 -24.10 -35.25
C THR A 122 9.19 -23.96 -35.20
N ALA A 123 9.76 -23.48 -34.09
CA ALA A 123 11.21 -23.38 -33.91
C ALA A 123 11.83 -24.64 -33.31
N ILE A 124 11.02 -25.51 -32.69
CA ILE A 124 11.42 -26.80 -32.10
C ILE A 124 11.39 -27.94 -33.14
N ILE A 125 10.57 -27.82 -34.18
CA ILE A 125 10.49 -28.73 -35.35
C ILE A 125 11.56 -28.37 -36.38
#